data_AF-A0A2J8I5E3-F1
#
_entry.id   AF-A0A2J8I5E3-F1
#
_cell.length_a   1.000
_cell.length_b   1.000
_cell.length_c   1.000
_cell.angle_alpha   90.00
_cell.angle_beta   90.00
_cell.angle_gamma   90.00
#
_symmetry.space_group_name_H-M   'P 1'
#
loop_
_entity.id
_entity.type
_entity.pdbx_description
1 polymer ?
#
loop_
_entity_poly.entity_id
_entity_poly.type
_entity_poly.pdbx_seq_one_letter_code
_entity_poly.pdbx_strand_id
1 'polypeptide(L)' 'MNNLEKHSKYWIEVQDQPPLSLGKNILLTIKRWHQNSVTRKHLKDLPDYLLDDLGIDKQLAKKETDKAFWE' A
#
# COMPACT_ATOMS: atom_id res chain seq x y z
N MET A 1 -26.46 7.53 -33.62
CA MET A 1 -25.57 6.71 -32.79
C MET A 1 -26.40 5.98 -31.76
N ASN A 2 -26.43 4.66 -31.87
CA ASN A 2 -27.26 3.81 -31.02
C ASN A 2 -26.57 3.60 -29.66
N ASN A 3 -27.34 3.37 -28.60
CA ASN A 3 -26.82 3.23 -27.22
C ASN A 3 -25.71 2.15 -27.11
N LEU A 4 -25.76 1.14 -27.97
CA LEU A 4 -24.78 0.07 -28.07
C LEU A 4 -23.41 0.54 -28.61
N GLU A 5 -23.39 1.48 -29.57
CA GLU A 5 -22.15 2.06 -30.11
C GLU A 5 -21.48 2.96 -29.07
N LYS A 6 -22.31 3.67 -28.30
CA LYS A 6 -21.87 4.52 -27.20
C LYS A 6 -21.18 3.67 -26.11
N HIS A 7 -21.81 2.57 -25.69
CA HIS A 7 -21.22 1.64 -24.72
C HIS A 7 -19.93 0.99 -25.24
N SER A 8 -19.91 0.53 -26.49
CA SER A 8 -18.70 -0.05 -27.11
C SER A 8 -17.53 0.93 -27.10
N LYS A 9 -17.79 2.19 -27.51
CA LYS A 9 -16.78 3.26 -27.51
C LYS A 9 -16.23 3.54 -26.11
N TYR A 10 -17.06 3.55 -25.07
CA TYR A 10 -16.61 3.77 -23.69
C TYR A 10 -15.64 2.68 -23.21
N TRP A 11 -15.90 1.41 -23.52
CA TRP A 11 -15.00 0.32 -23.10
C TRP A 11 -13.66 0.37 -23.83
N ILE A 12 -13.66 0.77 -25.11
CA ILE A 12 -12.45 0.96 -25.91
C ILE A 12 -11.60 2.12 -25.34
N GLU A 13 -12.23 3.23 -24.95
CA GLU A 13 -11.55 4.43 -24.43
C GLU A 13 -11.03 4.28 -22.99
N VAL A 14 -11.67 3.42 -22.18
CA VAL A 14 -11.18 3.04 -20.85
C VAL A 14 -9.97 2.10 -20.93
N GLN A 15 -9.83 1.34 -22.03
CA GLN A 15 -8.75 0.36 -22.19
C GLN A 15 -7.45 0.98 -22.74
N ASP A 16 -7.53 2.15 -23.39
CA ASP A 16 -6.41 2.94 -23.93
C ASP A 16 -5.83 3.99 -22.94
N GLN A 17 -5.99 3.77 -21.63
CA GLN A 17 -5.31 4.63 -20.65
C GLN A 17 -3.80 4.39 -20.75
N PRO A 18 -2.97 5.44 -20.95
CA PRO A 18 -1.53 5.29 -21.06
C PRO A 18 -0.99 4.58 -19.81
N PRO A 19 0.05 3.72 -19.92
CA PRO A 19 0.63 3.07 -18.76
C PRO A 19 0.97 4.18 -17.75
N LEU A 20 0.37 4.05 -16.57
CA LEU A 20 0.44 5.06 -15.51
C LEU A 20 1.86 5.61 -15.42
N SER A 21 1.97 6.91 -15.64
CA SER A 21 3.23 7.64 -15.71
C SER A 21 4.13 7.29 -14.53
N LEU A 22 5.44 7.27 -14.78
CA LEU A 22 6.50 7.01 -13.79
C LEU A 22 6.24 7.72 -12.44
N GLY A 23 5.67 8.93 -12.50
CA GLY A 23 5.28 9.73 -11.33
C GLY A 23 4.21 9.09 -10.44
N LYS A 24 3.21 8.41 -10.99
CA LYS A 24 2.20 7.70 -10.19
C LYS A 24 2.81 6.50 -9.44
N ASN A 25 3.74 5.77 -10.08
CA ASN A 25 4.47 4.69 -9.42
C ASN A 25 5.36 5.22 -8.29
N ILE A 26 6.06 6.35 -8.51
CA ILE A 26 6.86 7.01 -7.48
C ILE A 26 5.98 7.45 -6.29
N LEU A 27 4.82 8.06 -6.55
CA LEU A 27 3.88 8.48 -5.50
C LEU A 27 3.34 7.28 -4.70
N LEU A 28 3.04 6.16 -5.36
CA LEU A 28 2.62 4.93 -4.69
C LEU A 28 3.74 4.36 -3.80
N THR A 29 4.99 4.39 -4.27
CA THR A 29 6.16 3.98 -3.50
C THR A 29 6.37 4.87 -2.28
N ILE A 30 6.34 6.19 -2.43
CA ILE A 30 6.46 7.15 -1.31
C ILE A 30 5.32 6.96 -0.30
N LYS A 31 4.09 6.75 -0.77
CA LYS A 31 2.94 6.48 0.10
C LYS A 31 3.15 5.20 0.91
N ARG A 32 3.62 4.12 0.27
CA ARG A 32 3.95 2.86 0.94
C ARG A 32 5.06 3.04 1.98
N TRP A 33 6.12 3.78 1.65
CA TRP A 33 7.20 4.10 2.59
C TRP A 33 6.71 4.87 3.81
N HIS A 34 5.83 5.85 3.60
CA HIS A 34 5.23 6.60 4.70
C HIS A 34 4.36 5.69 5.59
N GLN A 35 3.53 4.85 4.98
CA GLN A 35 2.71 3.88 5.71
C GLN A 35 3.59 2.92 6.53
N ASN A 36 4.61 2.32 5.93
CA ASN A 36 5.57 1.44 6.59
C ASN A 36 6.27 2.14 7.77
N SER A 37 6.67 3.40 7.59
CA SER A 37 7.30 4.19 8.66
C SER A 37 6.35 4.40 9.84
N VAL A 38 5.10 4.79 9.56
CA VAL A 38 4.09 5.01 10.60
C VAL A 38 3.71 3.71 11.30
N THR A 39 3.44 2.63 10.57
CA THR A 39 3.01 1.35 11.17
C THR A 39 4.13 0.68 11.96
N ARG A 40 5.38 0.69 11.46
CA ARG A 40 6.53 0.13 12.20
C ARG A 40 6.90 0.98 13.42
N LYS A 41 6.73 2.30 13.37
CA LYS A 41 6.88 3.16 14.56
C LYS A 41 5.82 2.84 15.61
N HIS A 42 4.55 2.68 15.20
CA HIS A 42 3.49 2.26 16.12
C HIS A 42 3.75 0.87 16.70
N LEU A 43 4.28 -0.06 15.91
CA LEU A 43 4.65 -1.39 16.39
C LEU A 43 5.83 -1.34 17.38
N LYS A 44 6.80 -0.45 17.15
CA LYS A 44 7.93 -0.19 18.07
C LYS A 44 7.48 0.37 19.41
N ASP A 45 6.53 1.30 19.37
CA ASP A 45 6.02 2.01 20.54
C ASP A 45 4.93 1.18 21.27
N LEU A 46 4.56 0.02 20.73
CA LEU A 46 3.54 -0.86 21.30
C LEU A 46 4.09 -1.61 22.53
N PRO A 47 3.38 -1.59 23.67
CA PRO A 47 3.87 -2.26 24.86
C PRO A 47 3.70 -3.79 24.76
N ASP A 48 4.63 -4.52 25.40
CA ASP A 48 4.76 -5.98 25.31
C ASP A 48 3.48 -6.77 25.62
N TYR A 49 2.65 -6.30 26.56
CA TYR A 49 1.40 -6.97 26.92
C TYR A 49 0.35 -6.88 25.80
N LEU A 50 0.39 -5.82 24.97
CA LEU A 50 -0.52 -5.66 23.85
C LEU A 50 -0.14 -6.58 22.68
N LEU A 51 1.15 -6.88 22.54
CA LEU A 51 1.63 -7.88 21.58
C LEU A 51 1.12 -9.27 21.97
N ASP A 52 1.14 -9.58 23.27
CA ASP A 52 0.61 -10.83 23.80
C ASP A 52 -0.92 -10.94 23.57
N ASP A 53 -1.69 -9.86 23.76
CA ASP A 53 -3.13 -9.82 23.48
C ASP A 53 -3.49 -10.01 21.99
N LEU A 54 -2.61 -9.55 21.09
CA LEU A 54 -2.76 -9.74 19.65
C LEU A 54 -2.26 -11.12 19.17
N GLY A 55 -1.65 -11.91 20.06
CA GLY A 55 -1.02 -13.19 19.72
C GLY A 55 0.21 -13.03 18.83
N ILE A 56 0.86 -11.85 18.86
CA ILE A 56 2.04 -11.55 18.04
C ILE A 56 3.29 -11.86 18.85
N ASP A 57 4.16 -12.69 18.29
CA ASP A 57 5.46 -12.98 18.90
C ASP A 57 6.34 -11.70 18.96
N LYS A 58 6.91 -11.43 20.13
CA LYS A 58 7.73 -10.23 20.39
C LYS A 58 8.99 -10.18 19.52
N GLN A 59 9.61 -11.32 19.23
CA GLN A 59 10.77 -11.37 18.33
C GLN A 59 10.36 -11.11 16.89
N LEU A 60 9.20 -11.59 16.46
CA LEU A 60 8.64 -11.28 15.15
C LEU A 60 8.30 -9.79 15.02
N ALA A 61 7.64 -9.21 16.01
CA ALA A 61 7.30 -7.78 16.03
C ALA A 61 8.57 -6.90 15.98
N LYS A 62 9.60 -7.27 16.72
CA LYS A 62 10.91 -6.59 16.68
C LYS A 62 11.57 -6.73 15.31
N LYS A 63 11.58 -7.93 14.73
CA LYS A 63 12.12 -8.18 13.39
C LYS A 63 11.41 -7.37 12.30
N GLU A 64 10.09 -7.21 12.39
CA GLU A 64 9.31 -6.37 11.48
C GLU A 64 9.56 -4.88 11.69
N THR A 65 9.78 -4.46 12.94
CA THR A 65 10.12 -3.07 13.30
C THR A 65 11.52 -2.68 12.81
N ASP A 66 12.48 -3.60 12.87
CA ASP A 66 13.87 -3.38 12.47
C ASP A 66 14.05 -3.32 10.94
N LYS A 67 13.02 -3.70 10.14
CA LYS A 67 13.07 -3.56 8.68
C LYS A 67 13.10 -2.10 8.26
N ALA A 68 13.89 -1.82 7.22
CA ALA A 68 13.99 -0.48 6.68
C ALA A 68 12.68 -0.05 5.99
N PHE A 69 12.20 1.17 6.26
CA PHE A 69 10.88 1.63 5.79
C PHE A 69 10.69 1.57 4.26
N TRP A 70 11.79 1.53 3.51
CA TRP A 70 11.81 1.46 2.06
C TRP A 70 11.66 0.03 1.46
N GLU A 71 11.70 -1.00 2.30
CA GLU A 71 11.27 -2.39 1.98
C GLU A 71 9.76 -2.57 2.09
#